data_AF-A0AAU4W333-F1
#
_entry.id   AF-A0AAU4W333-F1
#
_cell.length_a   1.000
_cell.length_b   1.000
_cell.length_c   1.000
_cell.angle_alpha   90.00
_cell.angle_beta   90.00
_cell.angle_gamma   90.00
#
_symmetry.space_group_name_H-M   'P 1'
#
loop_
_entity.id
_entity.type
_entity.pdbx_description
1 polymer ?
#
loop_
_entity_poly.entity_id
_entity_poly.type
_entity_poly.pdbx_seq_one_letter_code
_entity_poly.pdbx_strand_id
1 'polypeptide(L)'
;MLPLEAIELDTFRQRHEYDTFWCGLLLGGCGARLTTKLYTDRVCHFAHHPGSEAAGHECGRRARGLASADHLYVKSATAAWLRDRGEEAEFDFARPDGAAIGSVLDIRFQSRGLRVHLDRDVEPVWDEDGIEPVLGVSVPVDDKTLVRRWYVHRIRLDSEGTRRRVRIGTEAFARDIEWFALDECEMTGRGLTTPAVERLVQSRSTRPVSRRSTRQARKAPAPQARVGLLLRKLAEAQKLGSVLVVTQISGEIAAVTGLDEPGQAQSRAAVAGAQVWLKEQAAVREQLFVSLREAVEARDVEVVRTLSVTANATASHARTGEETAIAAAAGALLTADAQERHEEIMAAERDAERARRAAERVRALLSSLRRPPVGLRSQRRAWIRSSVQKLLLAAEQADSALSAREREHVESWKTRTGLDGVPAQTAYPAVGGRQVHDVACPACGAGPGVRCETPRGYHPSRVARLRRSR
;
A
#
# COMPACT_ATOMS: atom_id res chain seq x y z
N MET A 1 8.23 9.72 14.85
CA MET A 1 8.59 9.43 13.45
C MET A 1 9.64 10.43 13.01
N LEU A 2 10.59 10.02 12.18
CA LEU A 2 11.56 10.96 11.59
C LEU A 2 10.82 11.85 10.59
N PRO A 3 11.01 13.18 10.59
CA PRO A 3 10.47 14.03 9.54
C PRO A 3 11.02 13.65 8.16
N LEU A 4 10.18 13.80 7.14
CA LEU A 4 10.50 13.39 5.77
C LEU A 4 11.39 14.42 5.06
N GLU A 5 11.29 15.69 5.46
CA GLU A 5 12.04 16.81 4.86
C GLU A 5 13.33 17.14 5.63
N ALA A 6 14.37 17.50 4.86
CA ALA A 6 15.69 17.84 5.39
C ALA A 6 15.67 19.02 6.37
N ILE A 7 14.84 20.04 6.12
CA ILE A 7 14.72 21.24 6.97
C ILE A 7 14.08 20.93 8.32
N GLU A 8 13.18 19.95 8.34
CA GLU A 8 12.52 19.50 9.55
C GLU A 8 13.41 18.56 10.38
N LEU A 9 14.40 17.89 9.75
CA LEU A 9 15.32 16.98 10.45
C LEU A 9 16.21 17.71 11.46
N ASP A 10 16.71 18.90 11.14
CA ASP A 10 17.55 19.65 12.08
C ASP A 10 16.73 20.14 13.28
N THR A 11 15.47 20.53 13.05
CA THR A 11 14.53 20.83 14.14
C THR A 11 14.23 19.59 14.99
N PHE A 12 14.08 18.42 14.36
CA PHE A 12 13.91 17.15 15.06
C PHE A 12 15.15 16.79 15.90
N ARG A 13 16.35 16.94 15.34
CA ARG A 13 17.62 16.70 16.06
C ARG A 13 17.77 17.59 17.28
N GLN A 14 17.41 18.87 17.17
CA GLN A 14 17.44 19.80 18.30
C GLN A 14 16.42 19.40 19.39
N ARG A 15 15.19 19.02 19.00
CA ARG A 15 14.17 18.57 19.96
C ARG A 15 14.52 17.27 20.68
N HIS A 16 15.34 16.43 20.04
CA HIS A 16 15.71 15.10 20.52
C HIS A 16 17.22 14.96 20.74
N GLU A 17 17.91 16.06 21.08
CA GLU A 17 19.38 16.11 21.18
C GLU A 17 19.94 15.10 22.20
N TYR A 18 19.19 14.83 23.26
CA TYR A 18 19.55 13.91 24.33
C TYR A 18 18.97 12.50 24.16
N ASP A 19 18.13 12.28 23.14
CA ASP A 19 17.52 10.99 22.92
C ASP A 19 18.43 10.07 22.11
N THR A 20 18.37 8.77 22.43
CA THR A 20 19.05 7.74 21.64
C THR A 20 18.01 6.86 20.94
N PHE A 21 18.23 6.62 19.65
CA PHE A 21 17.37 5.79 18.84
C PHE A 21 18.03 4.44 18.63
N TRP A 22 17.25 3.37 18.60
CA TRP A 22 17.74 1.99 18.54
C TRP A 22 16.92 1.19 17.54
N CYS A 23 17.58 0.26 16.86
CA CYS A 23 16.95 -0.60 15.87
C CYS A 23 16.02 -1.58 16.58
N GLY A 24 14.71 -1.34 16.47
CA GLY A 24 13.70 -2.09 17.22
C GLY A 24 13.75 -3.59 16.92
N LEU A 25 14.00 -4.40 17.96
CA LEU A 25 14.01 -5.87 17.88
C LEU A 25 12.66 -6.42 17.42
N LEU A 26 11.56 -5.75 17.82
CA LEU A 26 10.20 -6.15 17.45
C LEU A 26 9.89 -5.99 15.96
N LEU A 27 10.67 -5.21 15.22
CA LEU A 27 10.57 -5.09 13.76
C LEU A 27 11.55 -6.03 13.04
N GLY A 28 12.08 -7.04 13.73
CA GLY A 28 13.19 -7.87 13.24
C GLY A 28 14.52 -7.09 13.12
N GLY A 29 14.65 -5.97 13.84
CA GLY A 29 15.87 -5.18 13.92
C GLY A 29 16.93 -5.85 14.80
N CYS A 30 18.16 -5.31 14.78
CA CYS A 30 19.30 -5.90 15.47
C CYS A 30 19.59 -5.30 16.86
N GLY A 31 18.76 -4.38 17.35
CA GLY A 31 19.00 -3.73 18.65
C GLY A 31 20.16 -2.74 18.65
N ALA A 32 20.82 -2.49 17.52
CA ALA A 32 21.94 -1.55 17.44
C ALA A 32 21.47 -0.08 17.39
N ARG A 33 22.31 0.81 17.91
CA ARG A 33 22.02 2.24 17.95
C ARG A 33 21.88 2.82 16.54
N LEU A 34 20.82 3.60 16.34
CA LEU A 34 20.51 4.31 15.12
C LEU A 34 20.97 5.77 15.22
N THR A 35 21.38 6.30 14.07
CA THR A 35 21.60 7.71 13.80
C THR A 35 20.61 8.20 12.75
N THR A 36 20.41 9.50 12.69
CA THR A 36 19.57 10.13 11.65
C THR A 36 20.46 10.49 10.46
N LYS A 37 20.12 9.99 9.27
CA LYS A 37 20.88 10.33 8.06
C LYS A 37 20.15 11.43 7.30
N LEU A 38 20.80 12.59 7.26
CA LEU A 38 20.34 13.74 6.49
C LEU A 38 20.57 13.45 5.01
N TYR A 39 19.49 13.50 4.25
CA TYR A 39 19.52 13.48 2.79
C TYR A 39 18.89 14.76 2.28
N THR A 40 19.52 15.41 1.30
CA THR A 40 18.98 16.60 0.62
C THR A 40 18.23 16.24 -0.66
N ASP A 41 18.37 14.99 -1.10
CA ASP A 41 17.90 14.42 -2.36
C ASP A 41 16.87 13.29 -2.17
N ARG A 42 16.71 12.79 -0.94
CA ARG A 42 15.80 11.69 -0.57
C ARG A 42 15.22 11.92 0.81
N VAL A 43 14.21 11.12 1.15
CA VAL A 43 13.59 11.10 2.47
C VAL A 43 14.65 10.77 3.53
N CYS A 44 14.75 11.64 4.54
CA CYS A 44 15.58 11.40 5.70
C CYS A 44 15.11 10.12 6.41
N HIS A 45 16.04 9.29 6.88
CA HIS A 45 15.69 8.04 7.58
C HIS A 45 16.71 7.71 8.67
N PHE A 46 16.33 6.78 9.55
CA PHE A 46 17.25 6.21 10.53
C PHE A 46 18.20 5.23 9.85
N ALA A 47 19.49 5.33 10.17
CA ALA A 47 20.54 4.43 9.72
C ALA A 47 21.33 3.91 10.94
N HIS A 48 22.00 2.76 10.83
CA HIS A 48 22.87 2.28 11.90
C HIS A 48 24.12 3.18 12.03
N HIS A 49 24.62 3.35 13.25
CA HIS A 49 25.91 3.98 13.45
C HIS A 49 27.03 3.18 12.73
N PRO A 50 27.91 3.84 11.96
CA PRO A 50 29.11 3.20 11.43
C PRO A 50 29.95 2.64 12.58
N GLY A 51 30.29 1.35 12.54
CA GLY A 51 31.11 0.72 13.58
C GLY A 51 30.35 0.23 14.83
N SER A 52 29.01 0.27 14.85
CA SER A 52 28.27 -0.55 15.83
C SER A 52 28.59 -2.03 15.58
N GLU A 53 28.76 -2.84 16.63
CA GLU A 53 29.13 -4.27 16.54
C GLU A 53 28.17 -5.12 15.67
N ALA A 54 27.03 -4.55 15.27
CA ALA A 54 26.18 -5.07 14.20
C ALA A 54 26.82 -5.02 12.78
N ALA A 55 28.03 -4.51 12.60
CA ALA A 55 28.74 -4.56 11.32
C ALA A 55 29.10 -6.00 10.88
N GLY A 56 29.10 -6.97 11.80
CA GLY A 56 29.27 -8.40 11.50
C GLY A 56 27.95 -9.16 11.27
N HIS A 57 26.82 -8.62 11.73
CA HIS A 57 25.50 -9.23 11.57
C HIS A 57 24.65 -8.35 10.65
N GLU A 58 24.50 -8.75 9.40
CA GLU A 58 23.53 -8.13 8.50
C GLU A 58 22.19 -7.99 9.24
N CYS A 59 21.74 -6.74 9.42
CA CYS A 59 20.48 -6.46 10.12
C CYS A 59 19.37 -7.24 9.42
N GLY A 60 18.84 -8.27 10.09
CA GLY A 60 17.88 -9.25 9.55
C GLY A 60 16.50 -8.69 9.24
N ARG A 61 16.35 -7.35 9.20
CA ARG A 61 15.12 -6.66 8.81
C ARG A 61 14.83 -6.91 7.33
N ARG A 62 14.17 -8.04 7.05
CA ARG A 62 13.73 -8.46 5.71
C ARG A 62 12.44 -7.75 5.28
N ALA A 63 11.54 -7.46 6.23
CA ALA A 63 10.29 -6.76 5.97
C ALA A 63 10.48 -5.23 6.01
N ARG A 64 10.44 -4.60 4.84
CA ARG A 64 10.64 -3.14 4.66
C ARG A 64 9.33 -2.37 4.40
N GLY A 65 8.21 -3.09 4.31
CA GLY A 65 6.89 -2.51 4.07
C GLY A 65 6.25 -1.95 5.34
N LEU A 66 5.34 -1.00 5.18
CA LEU A 66 4.57 -0.41 6.28
C LEU A 66 3.83 -1.45 7.14
N ALA A 67 3.34 -2.54 6.53
CA ALA A 67 2.65 -3.64 7.21
C ALA A 67 3.54 -4.39 8.24
N SER A 68 4.88 -4.29 8.11
CA SER A 68 5.82 -4.93 9.04
C SER A 68 5.71 -4.42 10.48
N ALA A 69 5.12 -3.24 10.68
CA ALA A 69 4.93 -2.62 11.98
C ALA A 69 3.50 -2.75 12.52
N ASP A 70 2.60 -3.44 11.82
CA ASP A 70 1.18 -3.49 12.18
C ASP A 70 0.96 -4.03 13.59
N HIS A 71 1.73 -5.03 14.02
CA HIS A 71 1.70 -5.56 15.39
C HIS A 71 2.01 -4.49 16.46
N LEU A 72 2.87 -3.50 16.17
CA LEU A 72 3.16 -2.40 17.11
C LEU A 72 2.00 -1.42 17.20
N TYR A 73 1.35 -1.12 16.07
CA TYR A 73 0.18 -0.26 16.05
C TYR A 73 -1.01 -0.92 16.75
N VAL A 74 -1.21 -2.24 16.55
CA VAL A 74 -2.20 -3.02 17.28
C VAL A 74 -1.92 -2.98 18.77
N LYS A 75 -0.69 -3.30 19.21
CA LYS A 75 -0.30 -3.16 20.63
C LYS A 75 -0.62 -1.78 21.19
N SER A 76 -0.21 -0.72 20.50
CA SER A 76 -0.41 0.65 20.98
C SER A 76 -1.90 1.02 21.08
N ALA A 77 -2.71 0.65 20.10
CA ALA A 77 -4.14 0.94 20.08
C ALA A 77 -4.88 0.15 21.16
N THR A 78 -4.59 -1.14 21.30
CA THR A 78 -5.22 -1.99 22.32
C THR A 78 -4.79 -1.59 23.73
N ALA A 79 -3.53 -1.21 23.94
CA ALA A 79 -3.05 -0.70 25.23
C ALA A 79 -3.78 0.59 25.65
N ALA A 80 -4.02 1.51 24.71
CA ALA A 80 -4.79 2.72 24.98
C ALA A 80 -6.26 2.38 25.30
N TRP A 81 -6.87 1.53 24.48
CA TRP A 81 -8.26 1.10 24.64
C TRP A 81 -8.56 0.42 25.99
N LEU A 82 -7.64 -0.45 26.46
CA LEU A 82 -7.73 -1.12 27.75
C LEU A 82 -7.46 -0.15 28.91
N ARG A 83 -6.48 0.74 28.78
CA ARG A 83 -6.17 1.75 29.80
C ARG A 83 -7.32 2.72 30.03
N ASP A 84 -8.00 3.16 28.97
CA ASP A 84 -9.18 4.03 29.07
C ASP A 84 -10.34 3.37 29.85
N ARG A 85 -10.27 2.04 30.04
CA ARG A 85 -11.21 1.24 30.82
C ARG A 85 -10.65 0.82 32.18
N GLY A 86 -9.48 1.31 32.57
CA GLY A 86 -8.82 0.97 33.84
C GLY A 86 -8.22 -0.43 33.88
N GLU A 87 -8.02 -1.06 32.72
CA GLU A 87 -7.45 -2.41 32.62
C GLU A 87 -5.96 -2.34 32.30
N GLU A 88 -5.17 -3.14 33.03
CA GLU A 88 -3.77 -3.39 32.71
C GLU A 88 -3.63 -4.63 31.83
N ALA A 89 -2.73 -4.56 30.84
CA ALA A 89 -2.56 -5.62 29.86
C ALA A 89 -1.09 -5.96 29.63
N GLU A 90 -0.81 -7.26 29.56
CA GLU A 90 0.45 -7.82 29.15
C GLU A 90 0.42 -8.13 27.65
N PHE A 91 1.54 -7.88 26.97
CA PHE A 91 1.68 -8.06 25.53
C PHE A 91 2.86 -8.96 25.23
N ASP A 92 2.62 -10.05 24.53
CA ASP A 92 3.63 -11.00 24.09
C ASP A 92 3.62 -11.17 22.57
N PHE A 93 4.79 -11.13 21.95
CA PHE A 93 4.96 -11.29 20.50
C PHE A 93 5.34 -12.72 20.19
N ALA A 94 4.35 -13.61 20.28
CA ALA A 94 4.53 -15.04 20.09
C ALA A 94 5.18 -15.38 18.73
N ARG A 95 6.06 -16.39 18.74
CA ARG A 95 6.81 -16.85 17.56
C ARG A 95 6.61 -18.34 17.34
N PRO A 96 5.39 -18.77 16.97
CA PRO A 96 5.12 -20.18 16.68
C PRO A 96 6.06 -20.67 15.57
N ASP A 97 6.71 -21.82 15.78
CA ASP A 97 7.53 -22.54 14.80
C ASP A 97 8.54 -21.69 14.00
N GLY A 98 9.14 -20.69 14.63
CA GLY A 98 10.13 -19.82 13.99
C GLY A 98 9.53 -18.71 13.11
N ALA A 99 8.22 -18.47 13.21
CA ALA A 99 7.54 -17.37 12.55
C ALA A 99 8.20 -16.01 12.82
N ALA A 100 7.96 -15.08 11.89
CA ALA A 100 8.47 -13.73 12.00
C ALA A 100 7.94 -13.04 13.27
N ILE A 101 8.76 -12.17 13.87
CA ILE A 101 8.29 -11.38 15.00
C ILE A 101 7.15 -10.49 14.51
N GLY A 102 6.04 -10.51 15.26
CA GLY A 102 4.83 -9.76 14.91
C GLY A 102 3.83 -10.53 14.04
N SER A 103 4.10 -11.79 13.69
CA SER A 103 3.11 -12.66 13.04
C SER A 103 1.92 -12.97 13.96
N VAL A 104 2.18 -13.12 15.26
CA VAL A 104 1.16 -13.29 16.31
C VAL A 104 1.43 -12.32 17.46
N LEU A 105 0.38 -11.70 17.97
CA LEU A 105 0.41 -10.87 19.17
C LEU A 105 -0.61 -11.40 20.18
N ASP A 106 -0.12 -11.86 21.33
CA ASP A 106 -0.92 -12.24 22.49
C ASP A 106 -1.09 -11.02 23.40
N ILE A 107 -2.33 -10.75 23.77
CA ILE A 107 -2.71 -9.65 24.65
C ILE A 107 -3.48 -10.26 25.81
N ARG A 108 -2.91 -10.26 27.01
CA ARG A 108 -3.53 -10.84 28.21
C ARG A 108 -3.91 -9.74 29.18
N PHE A 109 -5.12 -9.79 29.72
CA PHE A 109 -5.59 -8.86 30.75
C PHE A 109 -6.65 -9.55 31.61
N GLN A 110 -6.52 -9.44 32.93
CA GLN A 110 -7.33 -10.21 33.89
C GLN A 110 -7.31 -11.73 33.57
N SER A 111 -8.47 -12.38 33.50
CA SER A 111 -8.66 -13.79 33.13
C SER A 111 -8.99 -13.98 31.64
N ARG A 112 -8.72 -12.97 30.80
CA ARG A 112 -9.06 -12.98 29.37
C ARG A 112 -7.86 -12.59 28.51
N GLY A 113 -8.00 -12.81 27.20
CA GLY A 113 -7.02 -12.33 26.25
C GLY A 113 -7.56 -12.23 24.82
N LEU A 114 -6.74 -11.58 23.99
CA LEU A 114 -6.88 -11.56 22.54
C LEU A 114 -5.63 -12.19 21.95
N ARG A 115 -5.80 -13.04 20.93
CA ARG A 115 -4.70 -13.51 20.10
C ARG A 115 -4.88 -12.97 18.70
N VAL A 116 -3.99 -12.06 18.30
CA VAL A 116 -4.05 -11.38 17.00
C VAL A 116 -3.12 -12.09 16.02
N HIS A 117 -3.67 -12.73 15.00
CA HIS A 117 -2.91 -13.34 13.91
C HIS A 117 -2.81 -12.35 12.75
N LEU A 118 -1.61 -11.92 12.37
CA LEU A 118 -1.37 -10.96 11.29
C LEU A 118 -0.71 -11.59 10.06
N ASP A 119 -0.18 -12.80 10.21
CA ASP A 119 0.54 -13.52 9.17
C ASP A 119 -0.32 -14.65 8.60
N ARG A 120 -0.44 -14.69 7.28
CA ARG A 120 -1.25 -15.69 6.57
C ARG A 120 -0.62 -17.08 6.58
N ASP A 121 0.70 -17.15 6.81
CA ASP A 121 1.47 -18.39 6.81
C ASP A 121 1.48 -19.05 8.20
N VAL A 122 0.92 -18.39 9.21
CA VAL A 122 0.76 -18.93 10.57
C VAL A 122 -0.69 -19.37 10.77
N GLU A 123 -0.88 -20.65 11.06
CA GLU A 123 -2.20 -21.22 11.29
C GLU A 123 -2.86 -20.59 12.53
N PRO A 124 -4.12 -20.12 12.43
CA PRO A 124 -4.83 -19.57 13.58
C PRO A 124 -5.11 -20.61 14.66
N VAL A 125 -4.90 -20.22 15.92
CA VAL A 125 -5.29 -21.04 17.07
C VAL A 125 -6.71 -20.70 17.46
N TRP A 126 -7.58 -21.71 17.52
CA TRP A 126 -8.99 -21.57 17.82
C TRP A 126 -9.34 -22.15 19.18
N ASP A 127 -10.46 -21.68 19.75
CA ASP A 127 -11.15 -22.30 20.88
C ASP A 127 -10.28 -22.46 22.16
N GLU A 128 -9.28 -21.60 22.36
CA GLU A 128 -8.52 -21.53 23.62
C GLU A 128 -9.34 -20.78 24.69
N ASP A 129 -9.53 -21.41 25.85
CA ASP A 129 -10.39 -20.87 26.91
C ASP A 129 -9.93 -19.48 27.36
N GLY A 130 -10.85 -18.51 27.29
CA GLY A 130 -10.60 -17.13 27.69
C GLY A 130 -9.79 -16.29 26.70
N ILE A 131 -9.36 -16.84 25.56
CA ILE A 131 -8.58 -16.12 24.54
C ILE A 131 -9.39 -16.03 23.24
N GLU A 132 -9.75 -14.81 22.84
CA GLU A 132 -10.50 -14.59 21.60
C GLU A 132 -9.53 -14.35 20.42
N PRO A 133 -9.62 -15.16 19.34
CA PRO A 133 -8.80 -14.96 18.15
C PRO A 133 -9.29 -13.79 17.30
N VAL A 134 -8.35 -12.96 16.85
CA VAL A 134 -8.59 -11.83 15.93
C VAL A 134 -7.67 -11.96 14.74
N LEU A 135 -8.20 -11.95 13.52
CA LEU A 135 -7.45 -12.31 12.32
C LEU A 135 -7.23 -11.13 11.39
N GLY A 136 -5.99 -10.96 10.91
CA GLY A 136 -5.68 -10.04 9.83
C GLY A 136 -6.47 -10.37 8.58
N VAL A 137 -6.76 -9.37 7.74
CA VAL A 137 -7.50 -9.55 6.48
C VAL A 137 -6.89 -10.58 5.52
N SER A 138 -5.58 -10.79 5.59
CA SER A 138 -4.83 -11.75 4.77
C SER A 138 -4.88 -13.19 5.29
N VAL A 139 -5.28 -13.40 6.54
CA VAL A 139 -5.30 -14.72 7.17
C VAL A 139 -6.53 -15.50 6.69
N PRO A 140 -6.40 -16.66 6.02
CA PRO A 140 -7.55 -17.38 5.50
C PRO A 140 -8.43 -17.95 6.65
N VAL A 141 -9.74 -17.99 6.42
CA VAL A 141 -10.71 -18.69 7.28
C VAL A 141 -11.64 -19.49 6.38
N ASP A 142 -11.89 -20.75 6.73
CA ASP A 142 -12.79 -21.61 5.98
C ASP A 142 -14.25 -21.46 6.45
N ASP A 143 -15.19 -21.68 5.53
CA ASP A 143 -16.62 -21.58 5.82
C ASP A 143 -17.10 -22.53 6.91
N LYS A 144 -16.47 -23.71 7.12
CA LYS A 144 -16.89 -24.61 8.21
C LYS A 144 -16.56 -23.97 9.56
N THR A 145 -15.45 -23.24 9.65
CA THR A 145 -15.11 -22.45 10.84
C THR A 145 -16.09 -21.28 11.04
N LEU A 146 -16.47 -20.54 9.99
CA LEU A 146 -17.49 -19.49 10.10
C LEU A 146 -18.87 -20.05 10.47
N VAL A 147 -19.27 -21.22 9.97
CA VAL A 147 -20.52 -21.89 10.34
C VAL A 147 -20.47 -22.40 11.77
N ARG A 148 -19.33 -22.93 12.23
CA ARG A 148 -19.14 -23.43 13.59
C ARG A 148 -19.13 -22.30 14.62
N ARG A 149 -18.33 -21.25 14.39
CA ARG A 149 -18.16 -20.11 15.31
C ARG A 149 -19.19 -18.98 15.11
N TRP A 150 -19.97 -19.04 14.03
CA TRP A 150 -20.94 -18.04 13.56
C TRP A 150 -20.33 -16.74 13.06
N TYR A 151 -19.22 -16.31 13.64
CA TYR A 151 -18.42 -15.18 13.22
C TYR A 151 -16.96 -15.38 13.63
N VAL A 152 -16.09 -14.58 13.02
CA VAL A 152 -14.71 -14.37 13.45
C VAL A 152 -14.42 -12.87 13.45
N HIS A 153 -13.52 -12.45 14.34
CA HIS A 153 -13.06 -11.07 14.35
C HIS A 153 -11.97 -10.86 13.31
N ARG A 154 -12.08 -9.76 12.58
CA ARG A 154 -11.07 -9.30 11.65
C ARG A 154 -10.35 -8.07 12.18
N ILE A 155 -9.11 -7.85 11.77
CA ILE A 155 -8.38 -6.63 12.04
C ILE A 155 -7.75 -6.09 10.76
N ARG A 156 -7.86 -4.78 10.57
CA ARG A 156 -7.13 -4.04 9.54
C ARG A 156 -6.64 -2.71 10.10
N LEU A 157 -5.67 -2.12 9.41
CA LEU A 157 -5.11 -0.82 9.77
C LEU A 157 -5.35 0.16 8.63
N ASP A 158 -6.23 1.14 8.88
CA ASP A 158 -6.53 2.19 7.93
C ASP A 158 -5.52 3.34 8.15
N SER A 159 -4.90 3.81 7.06
CA SER A 159 -3.92 4.90 7.12
C SER A 159 -4.63 6.25 6.98
N GLU A 160 -4.60 7.07 8.02
CA GLU A 160 -5.14 8.44 8.03
C GLU A 160 -3.99 9.43 8.26
N GLY A 161 -3.43 9.96 7.17
CA GLY A 161 -2.24 10.81 7.22
C GLY A 161 -1.04 10.04 7.81
N THR A 162 -0.52 10.51 8.94
CA THR A 162 0.60 9.85 9.67
C THR A 162 0.14 8.86 10.73
N ARG A 163 -1.18 8.71 10.95
CA ARG A 163 -1.76 7.81 11.95
C ARG A 163 -2.25 6.53 11.30
N ARG A 164 -2.15 5.43 12.03
CA ARG A 164 -2.79 4.16 11.67
C ARG A 164 -3.89 3.85 12.66
N ARG A 165 -5.11 3.74 12.17
CA ARG A 165 -6.27 3.40 12.99
C ARG A 165 -6.56 1.92 12.88
N VAL A 166 -6.63 1.26 14.03
CA VAL A 166 -7.10 -0.11 14.12
C VAL A 166 -8.61 -0.14 13.90
N ARG A 167 -9.05 -0.98 12.96
CA ARG A 167 -10.46 -1.29 12.74
C ARG A 167 -10.69 -2.77 12.99
N ILE A 168 -11.72 -3.08 13.77
CA ILE A 168 -12.15 -4.44 14.08
C ILE A 168 -13.35 -4.76 13.19
N GLY A 169 -13.22 -5.83 12.41
CA GLY A 169 -14.25 -6.35 11.54
C GLY A 169 -14.98 -7.53 12.17
N THR A 170 -16.20 -7.78 11.72
CA THR A 170 -16.92 -9.04 12.01
C THR A 170 -17.21 -9.73 10.70
N GLU A 171 -16.53 -10.84 10.45
CA GLU A 171 -16.83 -11.71 9.32
C GLU A 171 -17.78 -12.80 9.78
N ALA A 172 -18.87 -12.99 9.06
CA ALA A 172 -19.84 -14.04 9.31
C ALA A 172 -20.22 -14.69 7.99
N PHE A 173 -20.65 -15.95 8.05
CA PHE A 173 -21.01 -16.70 6.85
C PHE A 173 -22.06 -15.97 6.01
N ALA A 174 -21.76 -15.79 4.72
CA ALA A 174 -22.61 -15.11 3.73
C ALA A 174 -23.00 -13.65 4.12
N ARG A 175 -22.09 -12.93 4.79
CA ARG A 175 -22.26 -11.50 5.11
C ARG A 175 -20.96 -10.76 4.83
N ASP A 176 -21.09 -9.53 4.34
CA ASP A 176 -19.95 -8.62 4.22
C ASP A 176 -19.36 -8.30 5.59
N ILE A 177 -18.05 -8.04 5.61
CA ILE A 177 -17.35 -7.67 6.83
C ILE A 177 -17.72 -6.23 7.20
N GLU A 178 -18.41 -6.08 8.33
CA GLU A 178 -18.68 -4.77 8.93
C GLU A 178 -17.51 -4.35 9.81
N TRP A 179 -17.00 -3.13 9.61
CA TRP A 179 -15.81 -2.61 10.27
C TRP A 179 -16.15 -1.52 11.28
N PHE A 180 -15.57 -1.60 12.47
CA PHE A 180 -15.79 -0.70 13.60
C PHE A 180 -14.44 -0.21 14.17
N ALA A 181 -14.45 0.94 14.83
CA ALA A 181 -13.31 1.43 15.55
C ALA A 181 -13.20 0.66 16.87
N LEU A 182 -11.99 0.64 17.42
CA LEU A 182 -11.74 -0.14 18.63
C LEU A 182 -12.54 0.39 19.84
N ASP A 183 -12.82 1.69 19.89
CA ASP A 183 -13.66 2.33 20.91
C ASP A 183 -15.14 1.97 20.80
N GLU A 184 -15.63 1.63 19.60
CA GLU A 184 -16.95 1.06 19.35
C GLU A 184 -17.06 -0.42 19.74
N CYS A 185 -15.95 -1.07 20.12
CA CYS A 185 -15.91 -2.45 20.56
C CYS A 185 -15.87 -2.57 22.09
N GLU A 186 -16.46 -3.63 22.60
CA GLU A 186 -16.51 -3.93 24.03
C GLU A 186 -15.95 -5.31 24.33
N MET A 187 -15.43 -5.47 25.55
CA MET A 187 -15.00 -6.77 26.08
C MET A 187 -16.08 -7.33 26.99
N THR A 188 -16.84 -8.31 26.51
CA THR A 188 -17.94 -8.92 27.27
C THR A 188 -17.53 -10.27 27.82
N GLY A 189 -18.40 -10.89 28.64
CA GLY A 189 -18.18 -12.27 29.13
C GLY A 189 -18.01 -13.32 28.03
N ARG A 190 -18.28 -12.98 26.77
CA ARG A 190 -18.10 -13.84 25.59
C ARG A 190 -16.82 -13.57 24.81
N GLY A 191 -16.01 -12.62 25.27
CA GLY A 191 -14.85 -12.12 24.54
C GLY A 191 -15.12 -10.77 23.88
N LEU A 192 -14.33 -10.45 22.86
CA LEU A 192 -14.47 -9.22 22.08
C LEU A 192 -15.84 -9.18 21.43
N THR A 193 -16.51 -8.03 21.49
CA THR A 193 -17.86 -7.85 20.96
C THR A 193 -17.89 -6.57 20.16
N THR A 194 -18.23 -6.68 18.88
CA THR A 194 -18.48 -5.54 17.99
C THR A 194 -19.99 -5.27 17.92
N PRO A 195 -20.43 -4.10 17.43
CA PRO A 195 -21.85 -3.85 17.17
C PRO A 195 -22.49 -4.88 16.21
N ALA A 196 -21.72 -5.40 15.24
CA ALA A 196 -22.18 -6.49 14.37
C ALA A 196 -22.37 -7.80 15.14
N VAL A 197 -21.44 -8.16 16.03
CA VAL A 197 -21.59 -9.33 16.91
C VAL A 197 -22.80 -9.16 17.82
N GLU A 198 -23.02 -7.98 18.39
CA GLU A 198 -24.23 -7.71 19.19
C GLU A 198 -25.49 -7.94 18.39
N ARG A 199 -25.58 -7.43 17.15
CA ARG A 199 -26.75 -7.67 16.29
C ARG A 199 -26.90 -9.14 15.89
N LEU A 200 -25.80 -9.84 15.63
CA LEU A 200 -25.81 -11.29 15.37
C LEU A 200 -26.32 -12.07 16.59
N VAL A 201 -25.87 -11.69 17.78
CA VAL A 201 -26.32 -12.28 19.04
C VAL A 201 -27.77 -11.90 19.33
N GLN A 202 -28.16 -10.64 19.17
CA GLN A 202 -29.50 -10.13 19.43
C GLN A 202 -30.51 -10.72 18.47
N SER A 203 -30.23 -10.82 17.17
CA SER A 203 -31.11 -11.49 16.20
C SER A 203 -31.34 -12.97 16.53
N ARG A 204 -30.42 -13.60 17.27
CA ARG A 204 -30.55 -14.98 17.75
C ARG A 204 -31.10 -15.09 19.17
N SER A 205 -30.91 -14.06 19.99
CA SER A 205 -31.37 -13.97 21.39
C SER A 205 -32.73 -13.30 21.54
N THR A 206 -33.19 -12.58 20.51
CA THR A 206 -34.58 -12.15 20.35
C THR A 206 -35.43 -13.39 20.19
N ARG A 207 -35.80 -13.92 21.35
CA ARG A 207 -37.02 -14.69 21.52
C ARG A 207 -38.11 -13.94 20.74
N PRO A 208 -38.89 -14.59 19.86
CA PRO A 208 -40.12 -14.00 19.37
C PRO A 208 -40.88 -13.53 20.60
N VAL A 209 -41.37 -12.29 20.60
CA VAL A 209 -42.13 -11.69 21.71
C VAL A 209 -43.11 -12.73 22.23
N SER A 210 -42.78 -13.35 23.36
CA SER A 210 -43.66 -14.28 24.01
C SER A 210 -44.74 -13.43 24.66
N ARG A 211 -45.93 -13.40 24.02
CA ARG A 211 -47.16 -13.26 24.78
C ARG A 211 -47.04 -14.21 25.97
N ARG A 212 -47.18 -13.66 27.18
CA ARG A 212 -47.25 -14.40 28.45
C ARG A 212 -47.94 -15.74 28.22
N SER A 213 -47.21 -16.83 28.35
CA SER A 213 -47.80 -18.08 28.79
C SER A 213 -46.85 -18.79 29.72
N THR A 214 -47.47 -19.26 30.79
CA THR A 214 -46.92 -20.04 31.88
C THR A 214 -46.07 -21.19 31.38
N ARG A 215 -45.01 -21.44 32.14
CA ARG A 215 -44.04 -22.52 32.00
C ARG A 215 -44.77 -23.87 31.95
N GLN A 216 -44.96 -24.43 30.75
CA GLN A 216 -45.28 -25.84 30.53
C GLN A 216 -44.36 -26.43 29.46
N ALA A 217 -43.97 -27.69 29.66
CA ALA A 217 -43.02 -28.44 28.88
C ALA A 217 -43.23 -28.28 27.36
N ARG A 218 -42.18 -27.89 26.64
CA ARG A 218 -42.21 -27.71 25.17
C ARG A 218 -42.49 -29.06 24.49
N LYS A 219 -43.74 -29.26 24.06
CA LYS A 219 -44.08 -30.16 22.94
C LYS A 219 -43.38 -29.64 21.67
N ALA A 220 -42.82 -30.54 20.88
CA ALA A 220 -42.28 -30.21 19.56
C ALA A 220 -43.33 -29.45 18.73
N PRO A 221 -42.92 -28.46 17.90
CA PRO A 221 -43.87 -27.71 17.08
C PRO A 221 -44.63 -28.66 16.15
N ALA A 222 -45.94 -28.42 16.02
CA ALA A 222 -46.79 -29.21 15.12
C ALA A 222 -46.21 -29.21 13.69
N PRO A 223 -46.33 -30.32 12.94
CA PRO A 223 -45.78 -30.46 11.58
C PRO A 223 -46.07 -29.27 10.67
N GLN A 224 -47.28 -28.71 10.74
CA GLN A 224 -47.71 -27.54 9.97
C GLN A 224 -46.88 -26.29 10.23
N ALA A 225 -46.55 -26.02 11.50
CA ALA A 225 -45.77 -24.84 11.89
C ALA A 225 -44.31 -24.98 11.43
N ARG A 226 -43.78 -26.21 11.41
CA ARG A 226 -42.43 -26.50 10.91
C ARG A 226 -42.32 -26.26 9.41
N VAL A 227 -43.27 -26.76 8.61
CA VAL A 227 -43.31 -26.51 7.16
C VAL A 227 -43.44 -25.03 6.85
N GLY A 228 -44.33 -24.30 7.53
CA GLY A 228 -44.48 -22.86 7.30
C GLY A 228 -43.18 -22.07 7.51
N LEU A 229 -42.35 -22.47 8.47
CA LEU A 229 -41.04 -21.85 8.71
C LEU A 229 -40.02 -22.22 7.62
N LEU A 230 -40.00 -23.47 7.18
CA LEU A 230 -39.12 -23.93 6.11
C LEU A 230 -39.46 -23.26 4.77
N LEU A 231 -40.73 -23.09 4.46
CA LEU A 231 -41.18 -22.38 3.25
C LEU A 231 -40.69 -20.93 3.20
N ARG A 232 -40.72 -20.21 4.34
CA ARG A 232 -40.18 -18.84 4.41
C ARG A 232 -38.67 -18.82 4.21
N LYS A 233 -37.95 -19.74 4.85
CA LYS A 233 -36.49 -19.86 4.67
C LYS A 233 -36.13 -20.22 3.23
N LEU A 234 -36.91 -21.06 2.57
CA LEU A 234 -36.73 -21.41 1.16
C LEU A 234 -36.86 -20.17 0.27
N ALA A 235 -37.91 -19.36 0.46
CA ALA A 235 -38.12 -18.13 -0.29
C ALA A 235 -36.98 -17.11 -0.09
N GLU A 236 -36.50 -16.93 1.15
CA GLU A 236 -35.34 -16.07 1.44
C GLU A 236 -34.06 -16.61 0.80
N ALA A 237 -33.82 -17.92 0.86
CA ALA A 237 -32.65 -18.55 0.25
C ALA A 237 -32.64 -18.41 -1.28
N GLN A 238 -33.80 -18.52 -1.93
CA GLN A 238 -33.96 -18.28 -3.38
C GLN A 238 -33.67 -16.81 -3.72
N LYS A 239 -34.19 -15.87 -2.93
CA LYS A 239 -33.94 -14.44 -3.11
C LYS A 239 -32.46 -14.07 -2.98
N LEU A 240 -31.74 -14.76 -2.08
CA LEU A 240 -30.31 -14.58 -1.85
C LEU A 240 -29.41 -15.38 -2.80
N GLY A 241 -29.97 -16.17 -3.74
CA GLY A 241 -29.16 -16.92 -4.70
C GLY A 241 -28.46 -18.16 -4.13
N SER A 242 -28.85 -18.65 -2.95
CA SER A 242 -28.08 -19.69 -2.25
C SER A 242 -28.48 -21.12 -2.66
N VAL A 243 -27.79 -21.68 -3.66
CA VAL A 243 -28.05 -23.03 -4.22
C VAL A 243 -27.99 -24.14 -3.16
N LEU A 244 -26.97 -24.11 -2.28
CA LEU A 244 -26.80 -25.12 -1.23
C LEU A 244 -27.94 -25.08 -0.21
N VAL A 245 -28.31 -23.88 0.24
CA VAL A 245 -29.36 -23.70 1.24
C VAL A 245 -30.73 -24.06 0.68
N VAL A 246 -31.01 -23.70 -0.58
CA VAL A 246 -32.23 -24.13 -1.29
C VAL A 246 -32.30 -25.66 -1.37
N THR A 247 -31.21 -26.32 -1.78
CA THR A 247 -31.15 -27.79 -1.86
C THR A 247 -31.42 -28.45 -0.51
N GLN A 248 -30.78 -27.96 0.56
CA GLN A 248 -30.97 -28.48 1.91
C GLN A 248 -32.42 -28.30 2.39
N ILE A 249 -32.97 -27.08 2.29
CA ILE A 249 -34.31 -26.77 2.77
C ILE A 249 -35.37 -27.54 1.99
N SER A 250 -35.20 -27.73 0.68
CA SER A 250 -36.10 -28.57 -0.12
C SER A 250 -36.14 -30.01 0.40
N GLY A 251 -34.98 -30.58 0.78
CA GLY A 251 -34.92 -31.89 1.42
C GLY A 251 -35.61 -31.93 2.78
N GLU A 252 -35.42 -30.89 3.61
CA GLU A 252 -36.07 -30.77 4.91
C GLU A 252 -37.60 -30.65 4.80
N ILE A 253 -38.11 -29.93 3.78
CA ILE A 253 -39.55 -29.81 3.50
C ILE A 253 -40.12 -31.16 3.08
N ALA A 254 -39.45 -31.86 2.16
CA ALA A 254 -39.89 -33.17 1.67
C ALA A 254 -39.92 -34.24 2.78
N ALA A 255 -39.06 -34.10 3.80
CA ALA A 255 -39.00 -35.01 4.93
C ALA A 255 -40.06 -34.76 6.01
N VAL A 256 -40.85 -33.68 5.94
CA VAL A 256 -41.90 -33.44 6.95
C VAL A 256 -43.10 -34.34 6.71
N THR A 257 -43.38 -35.21 7.68
CA THR A 257 -44.55 -36.11 7.71
C THR A 257 -45.65 -35.58 8.64
N GLY A 258 -46.90 -36.04 8.45
CA GLY A 258 -48.01 -35.70 9.34
C GLY A 258 -48.67 -34.34 9.07
N LEU A 259 -48.58 -33.87 7.82
CA LEU A 259 -49.29 -32.70 7.33
C LEU A 259 -50.70 -33.07 6.86
N ASP A 260 -51.63 -32.13 6.96
CA ASP A 260 -52.93 -32.23 6.30
C ASP A 260 -52.79 -32.19 4.76
N GLU A 261 -53.83 -32.59 4.03
CA GLU A 261 -53.81 -32.62 2.56
C GLU A 261 -53.41 -31.28 1.92
N PRO A 262 -53.91 -30.11 2.38
CA PRO A 262 -53.46 -28.81 1.90
C PRO A 262 -51.97 -28.54 2.17
N GLY A 263 -51.46 -28.87 3.35
CA GLY A 263 -50.05 -28.71 3.72
C GLY A 263 -49.11 -29.61 2.90
N GLN A 264 -49.55 -30.83 2.56
CA GLN A 264 -48.83 -31.72 1.66
C GLN A 264 -48.78 -31.15 0.23
N ALA A 265 -49.90 -30.64 -0.28
CA ALA A 265 -49.95 -30.01 -1.60
C ALA A 265 -49.03 -28.78 -1.68
N GLN A 266 -49.06 -27.91 -0.66
CA GLN A 266 -48.20 -26.73 -0.59
C GLN A 266 -46.71 -27.09 -0.53
N SER A 267 -46.34 -28.11 0.27
CA SER A 267 -44.96 -28.58 0.39
C SER A 267 -44.43 -29.13 -0.93
N ARG A 268 -45.23 -29.97 -1.63
CA ARG A 268 -44.86 -30.51 -2.94
C ARG A 268 -44.68 -29.41 -3.98
N ALA A 269 -45.59 -28.43 -4.03
CA ALA A 269 -45.49 -27.31 -4.96
C ALA A 269 -44.23 -26.47 -4.71
N ALA A 270 -43.88 -26.20 -3.44
CA ALA A 270 -42.68 -25.44 -3.09
C ALA A 270 -41.38 -26.19 -3.44
N VAL A 271 -41.32 -27.50 -3.19
CA VAL A 271 -40.17 -28.32 -3.58
C VAL A 271 -40.03 -28.37 -5.11
N ALA A 272 -41.13 -28.53 -5.85
CA ALA A 272 -41.11 -28.50 -7.31
C ALA A 272 -40.62 -27.14 -7.86
N GLY A 273 -41.11 -26.02 -7.28
CA GLY A 273 -40.63 -24.68 -7.65
C GLY A 273 -39.15 -24.47 -7.34
N ALA A 274 -38.66 -24.98 -6.20
CA ALA A 274 -37.24 -24.94 -5.86
C ALA A 274 -36.38 -25.75 -6.84
N GLN A 275 -36.86 -26.90 -7.31
CA GLN A 275 -36.16 -27.70 -8.32
C GLN A 275 -36.07 -26.99 -9.67
N VAL A 276 -37.12 -26.27 -10.10
CA VAL A 276 -37.07 -25.43 -11.31
C VAL A 276 -36.02 -24.33 -11.14
N TRP A 277 -36.06 -23.62 -10.02
CA TRP A 277 -35.09 -22.56 -9.71
C TRP A 277 -33.64 -23.09 -9.70
N LEU A 278 -33.40 -24.28 -9.13
CA LEU A 278 -32.06 -24.90 -9.12
C LEU A 278 -31.55 -25.21 -10.54
N LYS A 279 -32.44 -25.61 -11.46
CA LYS A 279 -32.07 -25.82 -12.87
C LYS A 279 -31.72 -24.51 -13.57
N GLU A 280 -32.45 -23.44 -13.31
CA GLU A 280 -32.14 -22.11 -13.85
C GLU A 280 -30.78 -21.62 -13.35
N GLN A 281 -30.49 -21.80 -12.06
CA GLN A 281 -29.18 -21.45 -11.50
C GLN A 281 -28.04 -22.29 -12.08
N ALA A 282 -28.28 -23.57 -12.37
CA ALA A 282 -27.30 -24.41 -13.05
C ALA A 282 -26.96 -23.90 -14.46
N ALA A 283 -27.97 -23.45 -15.22
CA ALA A 283 -27.76 -22.86 -16.55
C ALA A 283 -26.99 -21.53 -16.49
N VAL A 284 -27.31 -20.65 -15.52
CA VAL A 284 -26.57 -19.40 -15.31
C VAL A 284 -25.10 -19.68 -14.98
N ARG A 285 -24.86 -20.69 -14.14
CA ARG A 285 -23.50 -21.11 -13.78
C ARG A 285 -22.73 -21.68 -14.96
N GLU A 286 -23.36 -22.53 -15.76
CA GLU A 286 -22.75 -23.08 -16.98
C GLU A 286 -22.32 -21.95 -17.92
N GLN A 287 -23.20 -20.99 -18.18
CA GLN A 287 -22.90 -19.82 -19.01
C GLN A 287 -21.74 -18.98 -18.44
N LEU A 288 -21.69 -18.80 -17.12
CA LEU A 288 -20.60 -18.07 -16.44
C LEU A 288 -19.24 -18.74 -16.69
N PHE A 289 -19.16 -20.07 -16.59
CA PHE A 289 -17.90 -20.78 -16.81
C PHE A 289 -17.52 -20.90 -18.29
N VAL A 290 -18.49 -20.92 -19.20
CA VAL A 290 -18.24 -20.78 -20.65
C VAL A 290 -17.60 -19.42 -20.93
N SER A 291 -18.21 -18.33 -20.47
CA SER A 291 -17.67 -16.99 -20.69
C SER A 291 -16.32 -16.76 -19.98
N LEU A 292 -16.12 -17.36 -18.79
CA LEU A 292 -14.81 -17.31 -18.12
C LEU A 292 -13.74 -18.06 -18.93
N ARG A 293 -14.06 -19.21 -19.51
CA ARG A 293 -13.13 -19.96 -20.38
C ARG A 293 -12.75 -19.14 -21.61
N GLU A 294 -13.73 -18.58 -22.32
CA GLU A 294 -13.50 -17.74 -23.49
C GLU A 294 -12.60 -16.55 -23.15
N ALA A 295 -12.84 -15.89 -22.00
CA ALA A 295 -12.02 -14.77 -21.55
C ALA A 295 -10.58 -15.19 -21.21
N VAL A 296 -10.40 -16.38 -20.61
CA VAL A 296 -9.07 -16.95 -20.34
C VAL A 296 -8.33 -17.28 -21.64
N GLU A 297 -9.00 -17.88 -22.61
CA GLU A 297 -8.44 -18.20 -23.94
C GLU A 297 -8.07 -16.93 -24.72
N ALA A 298 -8.91 -15.89 -24.65
CA ALA A 298 -8.63 -14.57 -25.22
C ALA A 298 -7.57 -13.77 -24.44
N ARG A 299 -7.16 -14.25 -23.26
CA ARG A 299 -6.28 -13.57 -22.30
C ARG A 299 -6.77 -12.15 -21.93
N ASP A 300 -8.09 -11.95 -21.88
CA ASP A 300 -8.69 -10.68 -21.46
C ASP A 300 -8.71 -10.59 -19.93
N VAL A 301 -7.66 -10.00 -19.37
CA VAL A 301 -7.42 -9.92 -17.92
C VAL A 301 -8.57 -9.20 -17.18
N GLU A 302 -9.16 -8.15 -17.77
CA GLU A 302 -10.21 -7.37 -17.11
C GLU A 302 -11.53 -8.16 -17.03
N VAL A 303 -11.89 -8.84 -18.12
CA VAL A 303 -13.08 -9.71 -18.15
C VAL A 303 -12.87 -10.92 -17.25
N VAL A 304 -11.69 -11.55 -17.28
CA VAL A 304 -11.34 -12.68 -16.40
C VAL A 304 -11.44 -12.28 -14.93
N ARG A 305 -10.95 -11.10 -14.54
CA ARG A 305 -11.04 -10.62 -13.16
C ARG A 305 -12.49 -10.48 -12.71
N THR A 306 -13.32 -9.85 -13.54
CA THR A 306 -14.74 -9.65 -13.25
C THR A 306 -15.49 -10.97 -13.11
N LEU A 307 -15.35 -11.87 -14.08
CA LEU A 307 -16.04 -13.16 -14.08
C LEU A 307 -15.53 -14.09 -12.97
N SER A 308 -14.25 -14.03 -12.63
CA SER A 308 -13.67 -14.83 -11.54
C SER A 308 -14.26 -14.48 -10.18
N VAL A 309 -14.55 -13.20 -9.92
CA VAL A 309 -15.23 -12.78 -8.68
C VAL A 309 -16.62 -13.41 -8.60
N THR A 310 -17.39 -13.33 -9.68
CA THR A 310 -18.74 -13.92 -9.75
C THR A 310 -18.69 -15.45 -9.63
N ALA A 311 -17.73 -16.11 -10.27
CA ALA A 311 -17.56 -17.57 -10.22
C ALA A 311 -17.06 -18.07 -8.85
N ASN A 312 -16.28 -17.26 -8.13
CA ASN A 312 -15.90 -17.54 -6.74
C ASN A 312 -17.10 -17.37 -5.81
N ALA A 313 -17.89 -16.32 -5.97
CA ALA A 313 -19.06 -16.07 -5.12
C ALA A 313 -20.16 -17.13 -5.28
N THR A 314 -20.32 -17.69 -6.48
CA THR A 314 -21.47 -18.58 -6.80
C THR A 314 -21.14 -20.06 -6.78
N ALA A 315 -19.89 -20.46 -7.05
CA ALA A 315 -19.57 -21.86 -7.34
C ALA A 315 -18.38 -22.44 -6.56
N SER A 316 -17.67 -21.66 -5.73
CA SER A 316 -16.42 -22.07 -5.05
C SER A 316 -16.44 -23.47 -4.41
N HIS A 317 -17.55 -23.87 -3.78
CA HIS A 317 -17.65 -25.11 -2.99
C HIS A 317 -18.27 -26.30 -3.72
N ALA A 318 -18.76 -26.11 -4.95
CA ALA A 318 -19.48 -27.14 -5.68
C ALA A 318 -18.95 -27.32 -7.10
N ARG A 319 -17.76 -26.80 -7.43
CA ARG A 319 -17.17 -26.87 -8.78
C ARG A 319 -17.04 -28.32 -9.24
N THR A 320 -17.39 -28.54 -10.50
CA THR A 320 -16.96 -29.72 -11.22
C THR A 320 -15.45 -29.67 -11.45
N GLY A 321 -14.85 -30.79 -11.85
CA GLY A 321 -13.42 -30.82 -12.20
C GLY A 321 -13.09 -29.83 -13.32
N GLU A 322 -13.97 -29.70 -14.31
CA GLU A 322 -13.80 -28.78 -15.43
C GLU A 322 -13.85 -27.31 -14.99
N GLU A 323 -14.84 -26.94 -14.17
CA GLU A 323 -14.95 -25.58 -13.63
C GLU A 323 -13.78 -25.23 -12.70
N THR A 324 -13.27 -26.21 -11.95
CA THR A 324 -12.06 -26.05 -11.13
C THR A 324 -10.85 -25.76 -12.00
N ALA A 325 -10.70 -26.48 -13.12
CA ALA A 325 -9.62 -26.25 -14.08
C ALA A 325 -9.71 -24.84 -14.72
N ILE A 326 -10.91 -24.40 -15.12
CA ILE A 326 -11.13 -23.05 -15.67
C ILE A 326 -10.77 -21.98 -14.62
N ALA A 327 -11.24 -22.13 -13.39
CA ALA A 327 -10.93 -21.18 -12.31
C ALA A 327 -9.43 -21.15 -11.97
N ALA A 328 -8.74 -22.29 -12.02
CA ALA A 328 -7.30 -22.36 -11.83
C ALA A 328 -6.54 -21.66 -12.97
N ALA A 329 -6.95 -21.87 -14.22
CA ALA A 329 -6.37 -21.18 -15.37
C ALA A 329 -6.58 -19.66 -15.31
N ALA A 330 -7.76 -19.20 -14.91
CA ALA A 330 -8.04 -17.80 -14.65
C ALA A 330 -7.13 -17.21 -13.56
N GLY A 331 -6.96 -17.93 -12.44
CA GLY A 331 -6.06 -17.52 -11.36
C GLY A 331 -4.59 -17.43 -11.80
N ALA A 332 -4.12 -18.37 -12.61
CA ALA A 332 -2.78 -18.35 -13.17
C ALA A 332 -2.57 -17.14 -14.10
N LEU A 333 -3.54 -16.83 -14.97
CA LEU A 333 -3.48 -15.65 -15.84
C LEU A 333 -3.41 -14.34 -15.04
N LEU A 334 -4.26 -14.18 -14.02
CA LEU A 334 -4.26 -12.98 -13.16
C LEU A 334 -2.95 -12.83 -12.38
N THR A 335 -2.35 -13.95 -11.96
CA THR A 335 -1.05 -13.94 -11.26
C THR A 335 0.08 -13.53 -12.20
N ALA A 336 0.07 -14.01 -13.44
CA ALA A 336 1.06 -13.63 -14.45
C ALA A 336 0.97 -12.13 -14.81
N ASP A 337 -0.23 -11.59 -15.04
CA ASP A 337 -0.43 -10.15 -15.28
C ASP A 337 0.06 -9.30 -14.10
N ALA A 338 -0.20 -9.73 -12.86
CA ALA A 338 0.28 -9.02 -11.67
C ALA A 338 1.82 -9.03 -11.57
N GLN A 339 2.47 -10.15 -11.94
CA GLN A 339 3.93 -10.26 -11.97
C GLN A 339 4.55 -9.36 -13.05
N GLU A 340 4.00 -9.37 -14.26
CA GLU A 340 4.46 -8.53 -15.37
C GLU A 340 4.38 -7.04 -15.01
N ARG A 341 3.23 -6.58 -14.50
CA ARG A 341 3.06 -5.20 -14.04
C ARG A 341 4.03 -4.84 -12.91
N HIS A 342 4.29 -5.77 -11.99
CA HIS A 342 5.25 -5.53 -10.93
C HIS A 342 6.67 -5.36 -11.49
N GLU A 343 7.08 -6.22 -12.42
CA GLU A 343 8.39 -6.13 -13.07
C GLU A 343 8.55 -4.83 -13.87
N GLU A 344 7.51 -4.39 -14.59
CA GLU A 344 7.48 -3.11 -15.28
C GLU A 344 7.64 -1.93 -14.32
N ILE A 345 6.93 -1.92 -13.19
CA ILE A 345 7.05 -0.89 -12.17
C ILE A 345 8.47 -0.88 -11.60
N MET A 346 9.02 -2.04 -11.25
CA MET A 346 10.37 -2.14 -10.71
C MET A 346 11.45 -1.72 -11.73
N ALA A 347 11.24 -2.02 -13.01
CA ALA A 347 12.10 -1.55 -14.10
C ALA A 347 12.03 -0.03 -14.23
N ALA A 348 10.82 0.55 -14.28
CA ALA A 348 10.62 1.99 -14.33
C ALA A 348 11.24 2.71 -13.12
N GLU A 349 11.14 2.16 -11.91
CA GLU A 349 11.79 2.69 -10.71
C GLU A 349 13.32 2.66 -10.81
N ARG A 350 13.90 1.56 -11.30
CA ARG A 350 15.35 1.45 -11.53
C ARG A 350 15.81 2.46 -12.57
N ASP A 351 15.04 2.67 -13.62
CA ASP A 351 15.35 3.60 -14.71
C ASP A 351 15.27 5.04 -14.22
N ALA A 352 14.23 5.38 -13.46
CA ALA A 352 14.10 6.67 -12.77
C ALA A 352 15.26 6.92 -11.79
N GLU A 353 15.68 5.91 -11.03
CA GLU A 353 16.83 6.02 -10.13
C GLU A 353 18.15 6.23 -10.90
N ARG A 354 18.36 5.55 -12.03
CA ARG A 354 19.53 5.78 -12.89
C ARG A 354 19.53 7.21 -13.45
N ALA A 355 18.38 7.71 -13.90
CA ALA A 355 18.22 9.07 -14.39
C ALA A 355 18.48 10.12 -13.29
N ARG A 356 17.99 9.90 -12.06
CA ARG A 356 18.28 10.78 -10.90
C ARG A 356 19.77 10.86 -10.59
N ARG A 357 20.46 9.72 -10.52
CA ARG A 357 21.91 9.68 -10.28
C ARG A 357 22.68 10.36 -11.40
N ALA A 358 22.22 10.24 -12.64
CA ALA A 358 22.80 10.94 -13.78
C ALA A 358 22.60 12.46 -13.66
N ALA A 359 21.41 12.92 -13.27
CA ALA A 359 21.13 14.34 -13.01
C ALA A 359 22.00 14.92 -11.88
N GLU A 360 22.22 14.17 -10.80
CA GLU A 360 23.15 14.54 -9.73
C GLU A 360 24.59 14.72 -10.23
N ARG A 361 25.06 13.80 -11.10
CA ARG A 361 26.37 13.94 -11.76
C ARG A 361 26.43 15.19 -12.63
N VAL A 362 25.38 15.49 -13.39
CA VAL A 362 25.26 16.73 -14.19
C VAL A 362 25.41 17.96 -13.30
N ARG A 363 24.69 18.04 -12.18
CA ARG A 363 24.78 19.15 -11.22
C ARG A 363 26.20 19.30 -10.65
N ALA A 364 26.82 18.19 -10.25
CA ALA A 364 28.18 18.18 -9.73
C ALA A 364 29.19 18.69 -10.78
N LEU A 365 29.07 18.23 -12.03
CA LEU A 365 29.93 18.65 -13.14
C LEU A 365 29.73 20.13 -13.49
N LEU A 366 28.48 20.61 -13.58
CA LEU A 366 28.18 22.03 -13.78
C LEU A 366 28.77 22.90 -12.67
N SER A 367 28.69 22.45 -11.41
CA SER A 367 29.28 23.13 -10.25
C SER A 367 30.81 23.19 -10.37
N SER A 368 31.46 22.08 -10.72
CA SER A 368 32.92 22.02 -10.92
C SER A 368 33.39 22.92 -12.06
N LEU A 369 32.66 22.97 -13.18
CA LEU A 369 32.98 23.80 -14.33
C LEU A 369 32.87 25.30 -14.01
N ARG A 370 31.96 25.68 -13.09
CA ARG A 370 31.87 27.05 -12.55
C ARG A 370 33.00 27.39 -11.59
N ARG A 371 33.55 26.40 -10.88
CA ARG A 371 34.63 26.56 -9.89
C ARG A 371 35.79 25.59 -10.20
N PRO A 372 36.64 25.90 -11.19
CA PRO A 372 37.74 25.02 -11.57
C PRO A 372 38.71 24.79 -10.40
N PRO A 373 39.32 23.60 -10.28
CA PRO A 373 40.33 23.34 -9.26
C PRO A 373 41.49 24.33 -9.31
N VAL A 374 41.94 24.77 -8.14
CA VAL A 374 43.08 25.68 -7.99
C VAL A 374 44.36 24.94 -8.43
N GLY A 375 45.20 25.59 -9.24
CA GLY A 375 46.50 25.04 -9.68
C GLY A 375 46.57 24.55 -11.13
N LEU A 376 45.45 24.46 -11.86
CA LEU A 376 45.41 23.89 -13.23
C LEU A 376 45.82 24.86 -14.36
N ARG A 377 46.70 25.85 -14.15
CA ARG A 377 46.92 26.94 -15.15
C ARG A 377 47.31 26.43 -16.55
N SER A 378 48.19 25.44 -16.65
CA SER A 378 48.65 24.87 -17.92
C SER A 378 47.72 23.77 -18.49
N GLN A 379 46.92 23.12 -17.64
CA GLN A 379 46.04 22.00 -18.02
C GLN A 379 44.55 22.36 -18.10
N ARG A 380 44.19 23.62 -17.82
CA ARG A 380 42.80 24.08 -17.69
C ARG A 380 41.94 23.75 -18.90
N ARG A 381 42.46 23.95 -20.12
CA ARG A 381 41.71 23.68 -21.36
C ARG A 381 41.40 22.19 -21.54
N ALA A 382 42.38 21.33 -21.28
CA ALA A 382 42.21 19.88 -21.36
C ALA A 382 41.21 19.39 -20.30
N TRP A 383 41.31 19.91 -19.07
CA TRP A 383 40.36 19.60 -18.00
C TRP A 383 38.93 20.04 -18.33
N ILE A 384 38.73 21.27 -18.82
CA ILE A 384 37.40 21.75 -19.22
C ILE A 384 36.80 20.86 -20.31
N ARG A 385 37.57 20.52 -21.35
CA ARG A 385 37.07 19.67 -22.45
C ARG A 385 36.66 18.28 -21.94
N SER A 386 37.49 17.65 -21.10
CA SER A 386 37.17 16.35 -20.50
C SER A 386 35.93 16.41 -19.59
N SER A 387 35.82 17.45 -18.77
CA SER A 387 34.66 17.65 -17.88
C SER A 387 33.37 17.91 -18.64
N VAL A 388 33.42 18.64 -19.78
CA VAL A 388 32.25 18.84 -20.64
C VAL A 388 31.85 17.55 -21.37
N GLN A 389 32.79 16.73 -21.83
CA GLN A 389 32.45 15.41 -22.40
C GLN A 389 31.72 14.52 -21.38
N LYS A 390 32.21 14.48 -20.13
CA LYS A 390 31.53 13.76 -19.03
C LYS A 390 30.15 14.35 -18.72
N LEU A 391 30.00 15.66 -18.84
CA LEU A 391 28.74 16.36 -18.65
C LEU A 391 27.70 15.94 -19.69
N LEU A 392 28.09 15.86 -20.96
CA LEU A 392 27.19 15.46 -22.05
C LEU A 392 26.72 14.02 -21.90
N LEU A 393 27.64 13.08 -21.60
CA LEU A 393 27.29 11.68 -21.34
C LEU A 393 26.34 11.52 -20.14
N ALA A 394 26.58 12.29 -19.08
CA ALA A 394 25.69 12.27 -17.91
C ALA A 394 24.34 12.92 -18.20
N ALA A 395 24.28 13.93 -19.08
CA ALA A 395 23.05 14.61 -19.44
C ALA A 395 22.14 13.74 -20.32
N GLU A 396 22.72 12.99 -21.26
CA GLU A 396 21.99 12.02 -22.09
C GLU A 396 21.32 10.94 -21.23
N GLN A 397 22.03 10.43 -20.20
CA GLN A 397 21.49 9.46 -19.25
C GLN A 397 20.43 10.03 -18.29
N ALA A 398 20.34 11.35 -18.18
CA ALA A 398 19.50 12.06 -17.22
C ALA A 398 18.27 12.70 -17.86
N ASP A 399 18.06 12.58 -19.18
CA ASP A 399 17.19 13.45 -19.99
C ASP A 399 15.86 13.82 -19.33
N SER A 400 15.08 12.83 -18.86
CA SER A 400 13.78 13.04 -18.20
C SER A 400 13.86 13.65 -16.79
N ALA A 401 15.02 13.60 -16.14
CA ALA A 401 15.27 14.09 -14.78
C ALA A 401 15.95 15.49 -14.74
N LEU A 402 16.28 16.09 -15.89
CA LEU A 402 16.88 17.43 -15.95
C LEU A 402 15.83 18.53 -16.03
N SER A 403 16.00 19.56 -15.21
CA SER A 403 15.21 20.80 -15.34
C SER A 403 15.56 21.53 -16.64
N ALA A 404 14.65 22.38 -17.14
CA ALA A 404 14.88 23.20 -18.32
C ALA A 404 16.17 24.04 -18.21
N ARG A 405 16.40 24.64 -17.03
CA ARG A 405 17.59 25.44 -16.74
C ARG A 405 18.90 24.63 -16.75
N GLU A 406 18.86 23.37 -16.30
CA GLU A 406 20.03 22.50 -16.36
C GLU A 406 20.37 22.12 -17.80
N ARG A 407 19.35 21.83 -18.62
CA ARG A 407 19.52 21.57 -20.06
C ARG A 407 20.14 22.78 -20.77
N GLU A 408 19.65 23.98 -20.52
CA GLU A 408 20.25 25.22 -21.05
C GLU A 408 21.71 25.40 -20.65
N HIS A 409 22.07 25.10 -19.39
CA HIS A 409 23.47 25.19 -18.95
C HIS A 409 24.35 24.14 -19.62
N VAL A 410 23.85 22.92 -19.83
CA VAL A 410 24.57 21.85 -20.55
C VAL A 410 24.87 22.30 -21.98
N GLU A 411 23.86 22.78 -22.71
CA GLU A 411 24.03 23.29 -24.08
C GLU A 411 25.00 24.49 -24.11
N SER A 412 24.92 25.42 -23.16
CA SER A 412 25.85 26.54 -23.07
C SER A 412 27.32 26.11 -22.91
N TRP A 413 27.59 25.00 -22.22
CA TRP A 413 28.94 24.44 -22.08
C TRP A 413 29.39 23.67 -23.32
N LYS A 414 28.46 23.00 -24.00
CA LYS A 414 28.66 22.31 -25.28
C LYS A 414 29.12 23.29 -26.36
N THR A 415 28.38 24.39 -26.54
CA THR A 415 28.74 25.47 -27.48
C THR A 415 30.10 26.11 -27.12
N ARG A 416 30.34 26.41 -25.83
CA ARG A 416 31.59 27.05 -25.37
C ARG A 416 32.86 26.23 -25.62
N THR A 417 32.74 24.90 -25.68
CA THR A 417 33.89 24.02 -25.90
C THR A 417 34.11 23.66 -27.36
N GLY A 418 33.23 24.12 -28.26
CA GLY A 418 33.29 23.83 -29.70
C GLY A 418 33.09 22.35 -30.01
N LEU A 419 32.45 21.60 -29.10
CA LEU A 419 32.17 20.17 -29.31
C LEU A 419 31.02 19.93 -30.30
N ASP A 420 30.36 21.00 -30.77
CA ASP A 420 29.35 20.98 -31.84
C ASP A 420 29.93 21.08 -33.26
N GLY A 421 31.25 21.04 -33.43
CA GLY A 421 31.89 21.08 -34.76
C GLY A 421 31.79 22.43 -35.48
N VAL A 422 31.12 23.44 -34.92
CA VAL A 422 31.11 24.81 -35.44
C VAL A 422 32.08 25.67 -34.62
N PRO A 423 33.10 26.29 -35.22
CA PRO A 423 34.03 27.14 -34.50
C PRO A 423 33.31 28.41 -34.03
N ALA A 424 33.01 28.48 -32.73
CA ALA A 424 32.41 29.66 -32.12
C ALA A 424 33.41 30.84 -32.16
N GLN A 425 33.19 31.76 -33.10
CA GLN A 425 33.64 33.14 -32.94
C GLN A 425 32.91 33.74 -31.74
N THR A 426 33.70 34.28 -30.83
CA THR A 426 33.30 34.84 -29.52
C THR A 426 32.20 35.89 -29.61
N ALA A 427 31.03 35.58 -29.07
CA ALA A 427 30.05 36.57 -28.59
C ALA A 427 29.74 36.26 -27.12
N TYR A 428 30.22 37.11 -26.22
CA TYR A 428 29.91 37.06 -24.79
C TYR A 428 28.57 37.76 -24.54
N PRO A 429 27.62 37.18 -23.78
CA PRO A 429 26.55 37.95 -23.14
C PRO A 429 27.03 38.35 -21.72
N ALA A 430 27.32 39.63 -21.53
CA ALA A 430 27.63 40.18 -20.21
C ALA A 430 26.34 40.59 -19.49
N VAL A 431 25.95 39.82 -18.48
CA VAL A 431 25.04 40.32 -17.44
C VAL A 431 25.85 41.26 -16.55
N GLY A 432 25.50 42.55 -16.56
CA GLY A 432 25.96 43.53 -15.57
C GLY A 432 27.36 44.10 -15.80
N GLY A 433 27.60 44.74 -16.94
CA GLY A 433 28.83 45.51 -17.17
C GLY A 433 28.52 46.72 -18.05
N ARG A 434 29.02 47.90 -17.65
CA ARG A 434 28.85 49.18 -18.36
C ARG A 434 29.23 49.01 -19.84
N GLN A 435 28.33 49.39 -20.74
CA GLN A 435 28.64 49.45 -22.18
C GLN A 435 29.71 50.51 -22.41
N VAL A 436 30.90 50.06 -22.82
CA VAL A 436 31.89 50.91 -23.47
C VAL A 436 31.55 50.82 -24.95
N HIS A 437 31.09 51.92 -25.54
CA HIS A 437 30.97 52.01 -26.99
C HIS A 437 32.37 52.18 -27.57
N ASP A 438 32.66 51.42 -28.63
CA ASP A 438 33.83 51.62 -29.46
C ASP A 438 33.70 52.96 -30.18
N VAL A 439 34.54 53.92 -29.79
CA VAL A 439 34.56 55.25 -30.42
C VAL A 439 35.83 55.36 -31.26
N ALA A 440 35.64 55.72 -32.53
CA ALA A 440 36.74 56.09 -33.41
C ALA A 440 37.50 57.30 -32.85
N CYS A 441 38.81 57.38 -33.08
CA CYS A 441 39.59 58.56 -32.69
C CYS A 441 38.97 59.82 -33.33
N PRO A 442 38.56 60.85 -32.57
CA PRO A 442 37.85 61.99 -33.14
C PRO A 442 38.74 62.88 -34.03
N ALA A 443 40.07 62.73 -33.96
CA ALA A 443 41.01 63.49 -34.79
C ALA A 443 41.33 62.79 -36.13
N CYS A 444 41.41 61.46 -36.15
CA CYS A 444 41.83 60.69 -37.34
C CYS A 444 40.75 59.73 -37.87
N GLY A 445 39.62 59.56 -37.17
CA GLY A 445 38.54 58.64 -37.55
C GLY A 445 38.88 57.15 -37.41
N ALA A 446 40.07 56.80 -36.91
CA ALA A 446 40.51 55.42 -36.82
C ALA A 446 39.67 54.63 -35.81
N GLY A 447 39.10 53.51 -36.27
CA GLY A 447 38.33 52.58 -35.45
C GLY A 447 39.20 51.69 -34.54
N PRO A 448 38.56 50.85 -33.71
CA PRO A 448 39.26 49.97 -32.78
C PRO A 448 40.22 49.02 -33.51
N GLY A 449 41.45 48.90 -33.00
CA GLY A 449 42.48 48.00 -33.55
C GLY A 449 43.33 48.56 -34.70
N VAL A 450 43.09 49.80 -35.12
CA VAL A 450 43.89 50.49 -36.16
C VAL A 450 44.87 51.48 -35.50
N ARG A 451 46.12 51.51 -35.97
CA ARG A 451 47.11 52.51 -35.52
C ARG A 451 46.69 53.89 -36.01
N CYS A 452 46.47 54.84 -35.10
CA CYS A 452 46.24 56.23 -35.47
C CYS A 452 47.58 56.91 -35.77
N GLU A 453 47.64 57.72 -36.83
CA GLU A 453 48.89 58.29 -37.38
C GLU A 453 49.11 59.77 -37.03
N THR A 454 48.42 60.34 -36.04
CA THR A 454 48.54 61.77 -35.74
C THR A 454 49.93 62.14 -35.21
N PRO A 455 50.66 63.08 -35.87
CA PRO A 455 51.98 63.48 -35.46
C PRO A 455 51.88 64.66 -34.47
N ARG A 456 52.13 64.37 -33.18
CA ARG A 456 52.35 65.26 -32.02
C ARG A 456 51.18 65.36 -31.01
N GLY A 457 51.49 64.94 -29.78
CA GLY A 457 50.80 65.33 -28.54
C GLY A 457 49.71 64.36 -28.06
N TYR A 458 49.84 63.89 -26.82
CA TYR A 458 48.94 62.94 -26.14
C TYR A 458 47.44 63.24 -26.32
N HIS A 459 46.64 62.21 -26.61
CA HIS A 459 45.18 62.31 -26.57
C HIS A 459 44.65 62.11 -25.13
N PRO A 460 43.72 62.95 -24.65
CA PRO A 460 43.11 62.79 -23.34
C PRO A 460 42.15 61.58 -23.33
N SER A 461 42.36 60.65 -22.41
CA SER A 461 41.39 59.58 -22.11
C SER A 461 40.08 60.19 -21.61
N ARG A 462 38.94 59.90 -22.27
CA ARG A 462 37.60 60.32 -21.80
C ARG A 462 36.73 59.13 -21.39
N VAL A 463 36.46 59.04 -20.10
CA VAL A 463 35.28 58.39 -19.52
C VAL A 463 34.16 59.44 -19.50
N ALA A 464 33.08 59.26 -20.26
CA ALA A 464 31.89 60.09 -20.12
C ALA A 464 31.01 59.56 -18.97
N ARG A 465 30.86 60.35 -17.90
CA ARG A 465 29.83 60.12 -16.86
C ARG A 465 28.48 60.62 -17.37
N LEU A 466 27.47 59.75 -17.37
CA LEU A 466 26.06 60.16 -17.56
C LEU A 466 25.32 60.04 -16.22
N ARG A 467 24.79 61.20 -15.76
CA ARG A 467 23.92 61.36 -14.60
C ARG A 467 22.59 60.62 -14.85
N ARG A 468 22.08 59.91 -13.84
CA ARG A 468 20.72 59.36 -13.82
C ARG A 468 19.70 60.48 -13.56
N SER A 469 18.71 60.59 -14.42
CA SER A 469 17.42 61.24 -14.12
C SER A 469 16.48 60.20 -13.50
N ARG A 470 15.60 60.67 -12.61
CA ARG A 470 14.69 59.90 -11.76
C ARG A 470 13.70 59.03 -12.53
#